data_AF-Q6D5V8-F1
#
_entry.id   AF-Q6D5V8-F1
#
_cell.length_a   1.000
_cell.length_b   1.000
_cell.length_c   1.000
_cell.angle_alpha   90.00
_cell.angle_beta   90.00
_cell.angle_gamma   90.00
#
_symmetry.space_group_name_H-M   'P 1'
#
loop_
_entity.id
_entity.type
_entity.pdbx_description
1 polymer ?
#
loop_
_entity_poly.entity_id
_entity_poly.type
_entity_poly.pdbx_seq_one_letter_code
_entity_poly.pdbx_strand_id
1 'polypeptide(L)'
;MRVKKIVSYYNGYLIIFIVTVRLGLPAVKNRASINRVVAGGVVPEQLELFVVPNPCRGICQTDERGYCRGCFRNRNERFSWGQMSDAQKQDVLRLCRQRMKRLQRSEKADALAESHQPSLF
;
A
#
# COMPACT_ATOMS: atom_id res chain seq x y z
N MET A 1 -16.33 23.93 -7.00
CA MET A 1 -17.28 23.92 -5.88
C MET A 1 -18.70 23.92 -6.45
N ARG A 2 -19.54 22.92 -6.16
CA ARG A 2 -20.94 22.88 -6.62
C ARG A 2 -21.85 23.01 -5.39
N VAL A 3 -22.47 24.18 -5.25
CA VAL A 3 -23.47 24.47 -4.22
C VAL A 3 -24.81 23.99 -4.74
N LYS A 4 -25.41 22.96 -4.13
CA LYS A 4 -26.80 22.56 -4.42
C LYS A 4 -27.70 23.16 -3.33
N LYS A 5 -28.51 24.15 -3.72
CA LYS A 5 -29.58 24.70 -2.87
C LYS A 5 -30.76 23.73 -2.92
N ILE A 6 -31.07 23.09 -1.80
CA ILE A 6 -32.34 22.37 -1.62
C ILE A 6 -33.24 23.33 -0.84
N VAL A 7 -34.31 23.80 -1.49
CA VAL A 7 -35.30 24.70 -0.92
C VAL A 7 -36.48 23.84 -0.46
N SER A 8 -36.83 23.89 0.82
CA SER A 8 -38.02 23.23 1.36
C SER A 8 -38.81 24.24 2.21
N TYR A 9 -40.11 24.30 2.01
CA TYR A 9 -41.04 25.22 2.67
C TYR A 9 -41.90 24.45 3.68
N TYR A 10 -41.98 24.94 4.92
CA TYR A 10 -42.89 24.42 5.94
C TYR A 10 -43.68 25.59 6.53
N ASN A 11 -45.01 25.54 6.47
CA ASN A 11 -45.93 26.56 7.01
C ASN A 11 -45.60 28.02 6.62
N GLY A 12 -45.21 28.26 5.37
CA GLY A 12 -45.07 29.62 4.82
C GLY A 12 -43.84 30.43 5.29
N TYR A 13 -42.98 29.86 6.15
CA TYR A 13 -41.75 30.52 6.59
C TYR A 13 -40.51 29.91 5.91
N LEU A 14 -39.63 30.77 5.38
CA LEU A 14 -38.34 30.39 4.79
C LEU A 14 -37.34 30.07 5.90
N ILE A 15 -37.18 28.79 6.27
CA ILE A 15 -36.21 28.37 7.29
C ILE A 15 -34.87 28.07 6.62
N ILE A 16 -33.92 29.01 6.69
CA ILE A 16 -32.55 28.81 6.23
C ILE A 16 -31.77 28.07 7.34
N PHE A 17 -31.72 26.75 7.28
CA PHE A 17 -30.82 25.97 8.13
C PHE A 17 -29.37 26.13 7.63
N ILE A 18 -28.63 27.06 8.21
CA ILE A 18 -27.17 27.12 8.07
C ILE A 18 -26.60 25.97 8.94
N VAL A 19 -26.56 24.76 8.41
CA VAL A 19 -25.83 23.66 9.04
C VAL A 19 -24.35 23.93 8.82
N THR A 20 -23.71 24.60 9.79
CA THR A 20 -22.24 24.68 9.90
C THR A 20 -21.72 23.27 10.18
N VAL A 21 -21.38 22.54 9.11
CA VAL A 21 -20.62 21.29 9.22
C VAL A 21 -19.28 21.65 9.85
N ARG A 22 -19.14 21.31 11.13
CA ARG A 22 -17.93 21.41 11.93
C ARG A 22 -16.85 20.57 11.23
N LEU A 23 -15.99 21.22 10.44
CA LEU A 23 -14.81 20.59 9.86
C LEU A 23 -13.98 20.05 11.03
N GLY A 24 -14.02 18.72 11.17
CA GLY A 24 -13.21 18.00 12.13
C GLY A 24 -11.74 18.32 11.87
N LEU A 25 -11.10 18.91 12.87
CA LEU A 25 -9.66 19.11 12.93
C LEU A 25 -8.94 17.77 12.66
N PRO A 26 -7.87 17.76 11.85
CA PRO A 26 -7.09 16.55 11.66
C PRO A 26 -6.33 16.23 12.95
N ALA A 27 -6.56 15.02 13.47
CA ALA A 27 -5.81 14.44 14.56
C ALA A 27 -4.31 14.41 14.23
N VAL A 28 -3.53 15.15 15.03
CA VAL A 28 -2.06 15.14 15.06
C VAL A 28 -1.61 13.73 15.44
N LYS A 29 -1.11 12.95 14.46
CA LYS A 29 -0.45 11.66 14.73
C LYS A 29 0.98 11.94 15.17
N ASN A 30 1.19 11.89 16.48
CA ASN A 30 2.50 12.06 17.09
C ASN A 30 3.33 10.77 16.94
N ARG A 31 4.51 10.96 16.34
CA ARG A 31 5.80 10.28 16.59
C ARG A 31 5.80 8.80 17.00
N ALA A 32 6.21 7.94 16.06
CA ALA A 32 7.03 6.78 16.37
C ALA A 32 8.25 6.80 15.44
N SER A 33 9.31 7.48 15.88
CA SER A 33 10.64 7.32 15.30
C SER A 33 11.13 5.92 15.68
N ILE A 34 10.96 4.96 14.77
CA ILE A 34 11.63 3.67 14.88
C ILE A 34 13.12 3.94 14.62
N ASN A 35 13.92 3.98 15.69
CA ASN A 35 15.38 3.95 15.59
C ASN A 35 15.77 2.59 15.01
N ARG A 36 16.21 2.57 13.75
CA ARG A 36 16.80 1.38 13.13
C ARG A 36 18.28 1.34 13.51
N VAL A 37 18.64 0.42 14.41
CA VAL A 37 20.03 0.06 14.68
C VAL A 37 20.63 -0.55 13.40
N VAL A 38 21.51 0.18 12.73
CA VAL A 38 22.30 -0.33 11.59
C VAL A 38 23.68 -0.69 12.14
N ALA A 39 23.97 -1.99 12.18
CA ALA A 39 25.28 -2.49 12.56
C ALA A 39 26.30 -2.24 11.44
N GLY A 40 27.37 -1.52 11.77
CA GLY A 40 28.72 -1.69 11.20
C GLY A 40 28.96 -1.16 9.79
N GLY A 41 29.56 0.03 9.71
CA GLY A 41 30.22 0.56 8.50
C GLY A 41 30.28 2.07 8.52
N VAL A 42 31.48 2.65 8.67
CA VAL A 42 31.69 4.10 8.63
C VAL A 42 31.60 4.54 7.16
N VAL A 43 30.56 5.31 6.81
CA VAL A 43 30.36 5.86 5.45
C VAL A 43 30.34 7.39 5.56
N PRO A 44 31.09 8.14 4.74
CA PRO A 44 31.14 9.61 4.82
C PRO A 44 29.76 10.25 4.53
N GLU A 45 29.41 11.24 5.35
CA GLU A 45 28.07 11.77 5.69
C GLU A 45 27.21 12.36 4.56
N GLN A 46 27.61 12.34 3.28
CA GLN A 46 26.85 13.08 2.24
C GLN A 46 26.60 12.38 0.89
N LEU A 47 26.88 11.07 0.77
CA LEU A 47 26.49 10.30 -0.43
C LEU A 47 25.73 9.00 -0.12
N GLU A 48 24.93 8.98 0.95
CA GLU A 48 24.05 7.86 1.30
C GLU A 48 22.69 7.88 0.57
N LEU A 49 22.61 8.49 -0.62
CA LEU A 49 21.30 8.93 -1.05
C LEU A 49 20.33 7.78 -1.37
N PHE A 50 20.73 6.66 -1.99
CA PHE A 50 19.73 5.60 -2.30
C PHE A 50 20.31 4.18 -2.36
N VAL A 51 20.76 3.62 -1.23
CA VAL A 51 21.00 2.16 -1.18
C VAL A 51 19.66 1.42 -1.37
N VAL A 52 19.56 0.59 -2.41
CA VAL A 52 18.32 -0.15 -2.68
C VAL A 52 18.19 -1.32 -1.70
N PRO A 53 17.21 -1.32 -0.77
CA PRO A 53 17.11 -2.36 0.23
C PRO A 53 16.66 -3.69 -0.38
N ASN A 54 17.16 -4.80 0.16
CA ASN A 54 16.73 -6.14 -0.21
C ASN A 54 15.32 -6.42 0.37
N PRO A 55 14.31 -6.76 -0.44
CA PRO A 55 12.93 -7.02 0.01
C PRO A 55 12.75 -8.45 0.58
N CYS A 56 13.82 -9.22 0.80
CA CYS A 56 13.73 -10.59 1.24
C CYS A 56 13.27 -10.68 2.71
N ARG A 57 12.23 -11.49 2.97
CA ARG A 57 11.71 -11.77 4.32
C ARG A 57 12.23 -13.09 4.90
N GLY A 58 13.27 -13.69 4.29
CA GLY A 58 13.81 -14.99 4.71
C GLY A 58 12.95 -16.21 4.35
N ILE A 59 11.79 -16.01 3.71
CA ILE A 59 10.88 -17.08 3.29
C ILE A 59 11.13 -17.35 1.82
N CYS A 60 11.84 -18.43 1.50
CA CYS A 60 12.21 -18.81 0.13
C CYS A 60 11.30 -19.90 -0.45
N GLN A 61 9.98 -19.75 -0.27
CA GLN A 61 8.99 -20.70 -0.80
C GLN A 61 8.45 -20.21 -2.15
N THR A 62 8.44 -21.09 -3.14
CA THR A 62 7.94 -20.78 -4.49
C THR A 62 6.46 -21.12 -4.57
N ASP A 63 5.67 -20.24 -5.18
CA ASP A 63 4.27 -20.47 -5.47
C ASP A 63 4.08 -21.22 -6.81
N GLU A 64 2.88 -21.66 -7.13
CA GLU A 64 2.56 -22.39 -8.38
C GLU A 64 2.96 -21.60 -9.64
N ARG A 65 2.95 -20.27 -9.55
CA ARG A 65 3.33 -19.34 -10.62
C ARG A 65 4.85 -19.13 -10.75
N GLY A 66 5.67 -19.76 -9.91
CA GLY A 66 7.13 -19.62 -9.93
C GLY A 66 7.68 -18.37 -9.23
N TYR A 67 6.87 -17.69 -8.41
CA TYR A 67 7.29 -16.51 -7.64
C TYR A 67 7.48 -16.84 -6.15
N CYS A 68 8.40 -16.16 -5.48
CA CYS A 68 8.58 -16.28 -4.05
C CYS A 68 7.37 -15.71 -3.28
N ARG A 69 6.80 -16.48 -2.34
CA ARG A 69 5.65 -16.06 -1.50
C ARG A 69 5.97 -14.84 -0.62
N GLY A 70 7.22 -14.66 -0.23
CA GLY A 70 7.64 -13.56 0.65
C GLY A 70 7.98 -12.27 -0.10
N CYS A 71 8.83 -12.35 -1.12
CA CYS A 71 9.38 -11.19 -1.82
C CYS A 71 8.86 -10.99 -3.25
N PHE A 72 8.03 -11.91 -3.77
CA PHE A 72 7.44 -11.87 -5.12
C PHE A 72 8.45 -11.79 -6.27
N ARG A 73 9.71 -12.16 -6.01
CA ARG A 73 10.75 -12.32 -7.02
C ARG A 73 10.63 -13.65 -7.72
N ASN A 74 10.99 -13.67 -9.00
CA ASN A 74 11.21 -14.92 -9.73
C ASN A 74 12.60 -15.50 -9.41
N ARG A 75 12.85 -16.75 -9.84
CA ARG A 75 14.11 -17.44 -9.59
C ARG A 75 15.32 -16.70 -10.16
N ASN A 76 15.22 -16.20 -11.38
CA ASN A 76 16.31 -15.52 -12.09
C ASN A 76 16.66 -14.16 -11.45
N GLU A 77 15.65 -13.38 -11.08
CA GLU A 77 15.76 -12.10 -10.36
C GLU A 77 16.50 -12.25 -9.02
N ARG A 78 16.41 -13.40 -8.35
CA ARG A 78 17.18 -13.68 -7.12
C ARG A 78 18.65 -13.90 -7.42
N PHE A 79 18.96 -14.72 -8.42
CA PHE A 79 20.35 -15.05 -8.78
C PHE A 79 21.08 -13.82 -9.35
N SER A 80 20.39 -13.03 -10.18
CA SER A 80 20.98 -11.83 -10.80
C SER A 80 20.99 -10.61 -9.88
N TRP A 81 20.42 -10.65 -8.67
CA TRP A 81 20.30 -9.48 -7.78
C TRP A 81 21.64 -8.83 -7.45
N GLY A 82 22.69 -9.63 -7.25
CA GLY A 82 24.04 -9.12 -6.98
C GLY A 82 24.72 -8.48 -8.19
N GLN A 83 24.26 -8.78 -9.40
CA GLN A 83 24.83 -8.30 -10.67
C GLN A 83 24.03 -7.13 -11.27
N MET A 84 22.85 -6.84 -10.72
CA MET A 84 21.98 -5.78 -11.22
C MET A 84 22.47 -4.39 -10.83
N SER A 85 22.28 -3.42 -11.72
CA SER A 85 22.43 -1.99 -11.38
C SER A 85 21.31 -1.53 -10.46
N ASP A 86 21.51 -0.42 -9.75
CA ASP A 86 20.49 0.06 -8.80
C ASP A 86 19.17 0.45 -9.47
N ALA A 87 19.22 0.94 -10.72
CA ALA A 87 18.03 1.18 -11.53
C ALA A 87 17.26 -0.14 -11.81
N GLN A 88 17.97 -1.20 -12.21
CA GLN A 88 17.37 -2.52 -12.42
C GLN A 88 16.79 -3.09 -11.12
N LYS A 89 17.49 -2.88 -10.00
CA LYS A 89 17.01 -3.30 -8.68
C LYS A 89 15.70 -2.60 -8.31
N GLN A 90 15.59 -1.31 -8.57
CA GLN A 90 14.35 -0.54 -8.37
C GLN A 90 13.21 -1.03 -9.26
N ASP A 91 13.50 -1.38 -10.51
CA ASP A 91 12.50 -1.95 -11.41
C ASP A 91 11.98 -3.31 -10.94
N VAL A 92 12.88 -4.19 -10.50
CA VAL A 92 12.48 -5.48 -9.90
C VAL A 92 11.58 -5.23 -8.68
N LEU A 93 11.90 -4.27 -7.82
CA LEU A 93 11.05 -3.90 -6.68
C LEU A 93 9.68 -3.37 -7.10
N ARG A 94 9.63 -2.53 -8.14
CA ARG A 94 8.38 -2.02 -8.71
C ARG A 94 7.50 -3.17 -9.23
N LEU A 95 8.10 -4.12 -9.95
CA LEU A 95 7.40 -5.31 -10.44
C LEU A 95 6.90 -6.20 -9.28
N CYS A 96 7.71 -6.42 -8.25
CA CYS A 96 7.30 -7.20 -7.07
C CYS A 96 6.06 -6.58 -6.40
N ARG A 97 6.04 -5.24 -6.23
CA ARG A 97 4.87 -4.51 -5.70
C ARG A 97 3.64 -4.67 -6.59
N GLN A 98 3.82 -4.66 -7.92
CA GLN A 98 2.72 -4.84 -8.87
C GLN A 98 2.15 -6.26 -8.80
N ARG A 99 3.00 -7.29 -8.73
CA ARG A 99 2.59 -8.69 -8.57
C ARG A 99 1.80 -8.89 -7.27
N MET A 100 2.30 -8.35 -6.16
CA MET A 100 1.61 -8.38 -4.86
C MET A 100 0.22 -7.74 -4.93
N LYS A 101 0.09 -6.55 -5.54
CA LYS A 101 -1.22 -5.88 -5.71
C LYS A 101 -2.20 -6.67 -6.57
N ARG A 102 -1.71 -7.41 -7.58
CA ARG A 102 -2.56 -8.27 -8.41
C ARG A 102 -3.11 -9.45 -7.59
N LEU A 103 -2.28 -10.08 -6.77
CA LEU A 103 -2.70 -11.18 -5.89
C LEU A 103 -3.71 -10.73 -4.83
N GLN A 104 -3.47 -9.58 -4.19
CA GLN A 104 -4.43 -9.02 -3.22
C GLN A 104 -5.80 -8.71 -3.85
N ARG A 105 -5.82 -8.32 -5.13
CA ARG A 105 -7.07 -8.06 -5.84
C ARG A 105 -7.81 -9.36 -6.19
N SER A 106 -7.09 -10.41 -6.60
CA SER A 106 -7.72 -11.71 -6.85
C SER A 106 -8.26 -12.31 -5.55
N GLU A 107 -7.46 -12.31 -4.48
CA GLU A 107 -7.89 -12.80 -3.16
C GLU A 107 -9.15 -12.08 -2.65
N LYS A 108 -9.21 -10.76 -2.83
CA LYS A 108 -10.40 -9.98 -2.44
C LYS A 108 -11.62 -10.29 -3.31
N ALA A 109 -11.43 -10.57 -4.61
CA ALA A 109 -12.52 -10.95 -5.51
C ALA A 109 -13.08 -12.32 -5.12
N ASP A 110 -12.20 -13.29 -4.85
CA ASP A 110 -12.57 -14.64 -4.44
C ASP A 110 -13.30 -14.61 -3.08
N ALA A 111 -12.80 -13.83 -2.11
CA ALA A 111 -13.43 -13.68 -0.81
C ALA A 111 -14.83 -13.02 -0.88
N LEU A 112 -15.06 -12.11 -1.83
CA LEU A 112 -16.39 -11.50 -2.02
C LEU A 112 -17.37 -12.50 -2.63
N ALA A 113 -16.92 -13.36 -3.55
CA ALA A 113 -17.76 -14.38 -4.18
C ALA A 113 -18.28 -15.41 -3.16
N GLU A 114 -17.43 -15.86 -2.24
CA GLU A 114 -17.80 -16.81 -1.18
C GLU A 114 -18.83 -16.23 -0.19
N SER A 115 -18.72 -14.93 0.11
CA SER A 115 -19.64 -14.27 1.06
C SER A 115 -21.08 -14.14 0.57
N HIS A 116 -21.31 -14.36 -0.74
CA HIS A 116 -22.62 -14.18 -1.38
C HIS A 116 -23.38 -15.49 -1.57
N GLN A 117 -22.97 -16.59 -0.95
CA GLN A 117 -23.71 -17.84 -1.03
C GLN A 117 -25.00 -17.71 -0.19
N PRO A 118 -26.20 -17.57 -0.79
CA PRO A 118 -27.42 -17.62 -0.01
C PRO A 118 -27.54 -19.03 0.58
N SER A 119 -27.85 -19.12 1.87
CA SER A 119 -28.07 -20.39 2.53
C SER A 119 -29.17 -21.16 1.80
N LEU A 120 -28.82 -22.30 1.22
CA LEU A 120 -29.74 -23.25 0.60
C LEU A 120 -30.37 -24.11 1.71
N PHE A 121 -31.22 -23.49 2.52
CA PHE A 121 -32.15 -24.15 3.44
C PHE A 121 -33.39 -23.29 3.63
#